data_AF-A0A2W2CCW3-F1
#
_entry.id   AF-A0A2W2CCW3-F1
#
_cell.length_a   1.000
_cell.length_b   1.000
_cell.length_c   1.000
_cell.angle_alpha   90.00
_cell.angle_beta   90.00
_cell.angle_gamma   90.00
#
_symmetry.space_group_name_H-M   'P 1'
#
loop_
_entity.id
_entity.type
_entity.pdbx_description
1 polymer ?
#
loop_
_entity_poly.entity_id
_entity_poly.type
_entity_poly.pdbx_seq_one_letter_code
_entity_poly.pdbx_strand_id
1 'polypeptide(L)'
;MATPQTPYEAVLHAARDVTKLDSALDAEMLGAALLGSVYEIAETDREAAVREFVAGFLAATTRRRAAAATTVRAIFAALVPDATGADRVRPGATAPAWSGQLGRVHLTGSWAYGDVYGDQTSYLATFAYDDDTGGPEHALVALVDHNIGITKDIFVGGPAAMILDQVRQLCATDELTWFRAEDPTRVRSEVSRHLAVTDQLGQLPGASSLATDRALVGARLAVLPAATAAPPPVDDDPLPDAERAEEIRRFLASPEAARAGLDTVDDAELASLHFCLGLLLDHAVSFSDADPLRWSPTVAGLFLLDWVHRRAVLDMDDAAMLPRVLRAWAAYAARRRGLSASAAARTDTAIEEMVPEFVRLYATGERRSPATAAVAQLMADGVDPDDPAALDAWIDANRHRLTDDD
;
A
#
# COMPACT_ATOMS: atom_id res chain seq x y z
N MET A 1 -0.99 46.40 2.33
CA MET A 1 -1.46 45.04 2.69
C MET A 1 -1.59 44.28 1.40
N ALA A 2 -0.82 43.21 1.20
CA ALA A 2 -0.93 42.40 -0.01
C ALA A 2 -2.33 41.76 -0.05
N THR A 3 -3.02 41.90 -1.17
CA THR A 3 -4.31 41.24 -1.45
C THR A 3 -4.15 39.74 -1.19
N PRO A 4 -5.13 39.05 -0.57
CA PRO A 4 -5.06 37.59 -0.47
C PRO A 4 -4.93 37.02 -1.89
N GLN A 5 -3.77 36.42 -2.18
CA GLN A 5 -3.53 35.73 -3.43
C GLN A 5 -4.49 34.54 -3.49
N THR A 6 -5.30 34.47 -4.54
CA THR A 6 -6.04 33.22 -4.80
C THR A 6 -5.03 32.08 -4.97
N PRO A 7 -5.40 30.81 -4.73
CA PRO A 7 -4.52 29.67 -4.99
C PRO A 7 -3.94 29.68 -6.42
N TYR A 8 -4.72 30.13 -7.40
CA TYR A 8 -4.27 30.27 -8.79
C TYR A 8 -3.20 31.36 -8.98
N GLU A 9 -3.28 32.46 -8.22
CA GLU A 9 -2.24 33.50 -8.25
C GLU A 9 -0.95 33.06 -7.57
N ALA A 10 -1.04 32.26 -6.51
CA ALA A 10 0.11 31.61 -5.89
C ALA A 10 0.82 30.68 -6.89
N VAL A 11 0.06 29.83 -7.62
CA VAL A 11 0.61 28.98 -8.69
C VAL A 11 1.31 29.80 -9.78
N LEU A 12 0.66 30.85 -10.29
CA LEU A 12 1.27 31.70 -11.32
C LEU A 12 2.51 32.44 -10.81
N HIS A 13 2.55 32.81 -9.53
CA HIS A 13 3.70 33.45 -8.92
C HIS A 13 4.88 32.49 -8.73
N ALA A 14 4.60 31.26 -8.31
CA ALA A 14 5.59 30.18 -8.18
C ALA A 14 6.16 29.78 -9.54
N ALA A 15 5.32 29.70 -10.58
CA ALA A 15 5.69 29.33 -11.94
C ALA A 15 6.11 30.51 -12.84
N ARG A 16 6.46 31.67 -12.29
CA ARG A 16 6.77 32.89 -13.07
C ARG A 16 7.91 32.71 -14.08
N ASP A 17 8.84 31.82 -13.78
CA ASP A 17 10.03 31.53 -14.58
C ASP A 17 9.88 30.26 -15.45
N VAL A 18 8.67 29.68 -15.53
CA VAL A 18 8.40 28.43 -16.28
C VAL A 18 8.86 28.47 -17.74
N THR A 19 8.84 29.65 -18.37
CA THR A 19 9.28 29.81 -19.77
C THR A 19 10.80 29.73 -19.95
N LYS A 20 11.57 29.71 -18.86
CA LYS A 20 13.04 29.60 -18.86
C LYS A 20 13.52 28.16 -18.66
N LEU A 21 12.60 27.21 -18.48
CA LEU A 21 12.96 25.79 -18.37
C LEU A 21 13.48 25.28 -19.70
N ASP A 22 14.41 24.34 -19.62
CA ASP A 22 15.16 23.84 -20.76
C ASP A 22 14.43 22.70 -21.49
N SER A 23 13.57 21.96 -20.78
CA SER A 23 12.89 20.78 -21.32
C SER A 23 11.43 20.64 -20.90
N ALA A 24 10.70 19.77 -21.61
CA ALA A 24 9.32 19.42 -21.26
C ALA A 24 9.26 18.63 -19.95
N LEU A 25 10.23 17.76 -19.70
CA LEU A 25 10.33 17.02 -18.45
C LEU A 25 10.44 17.95 -17.24
N ASP A 26 11.31 18.97 -17.28
CA ASP A 26 11.44 19.93 -16.19
C ASP A 26 10.14 20.70 -15.94
N ALA A 27 9.43 21.03 -17.03
CA ALA A 27 8.13 21.70 -16.97
C ALA A 27 7.04 20.81 -16.35
N GLU A 28 7.02 19.52 -16.70
CA GLU A 28 6.12 18.54 -16.14
C GLU A 28 6.40 18.28 -14.66
N MET A 29 7.67 18.17 -14.25
CA MET A 29 8.09 18.03 -12.85
C MET A 29 7.69 19.26 -12.03
N LEU A 30 7.92 20.48 -12.55
CA LEU A 30 7.43 21.71 -11.91
C LEU A 30 5.90 21.70 -11.78
N GLY A 31 5.19 21.31 -12.83
CA GLY A 31 3.74 21.21 -12.82
C GLY A 31 3.22 20.23 -11.78
N ALA A 32 3.83 19.05 -11.69
CA ALA A 32 3.49 18.04 -10.72
C ALA A 32 3.73 18.54 -9.29
N ALA A 33 4.89 19.16 -9.03
CA ALA A 33 5.18 19.74 -7.72
C ALA A 33 4.16 20.81 -7.29
N LEU A 34 3.68 21.64 -8.21
CA LEU A 34 2.64 22.64 -7.94
C LEU A 34 1.28 21.99 -7.61
N LEU A 35 0.94 20.89 -8.29
CA LEU A 35 -0.28 20.12 -8.01
C LEU A 35 -0.14 19.28 -6.73
N GLY A 36 1.08 18.95 -6.32
CA GLY A 36 1.35 18.17 -5.13
C GLY A 36 0.84 18.82 -3.84
N SER A 37 0.90 20.15 -3.73
CA SER A 37 0.32 20.84 -2.57
C SER A 37 -1.21 20.71 -2.51
N VAL A 38 -1.89 20.65 -3.66
CA VAL A 38 -3.35 20.42 -3.71
C VAL A 38 -3.66 18.99 -3.28
N TYR A 39 -2.88 18.04 -3.78
CA TYR A 39 -2.98 16.62 -3.43
C TYR A 39 -2.75 16.38 -1.93
N GLU A 40 -1.72 17.02 -1.34
CA GLU A 40 -1.35 16.86 0.06
C GLU A 40 -2.40 17.43 1.03
N ILE A 41 -3.01 18.57 0.68
CA ILE A 41 -4.01 19.24 1.53
C ILE A 41 -5.38 18.55 1.46
N ALA A 42 -5.70 17.85 0.38
CA ALA A 42 -6.96 17.13 0.26
C ALA A 42 -7.05 15.98 1.28
N GLU A 43 -8.19 15.86 1.97
CA GLU A 43 -8.40 14.87 3.03
C GLU A 43 -8.70 13.46 2.45
N THR A 44 -9.55 13.40 1.43
CA THR A 44 -9.92 12.18 0.67
C THR A 44 -10.19 12.55 -0.79
N ASP A 45 -10.37 11.54 -1.64
CA ASP A 45 -10.60 11.70 -3.09
C ASP A 45 -9.63 12.69 -3.75
N ARG A 46 -8.34 12.52 -3.45
CA ARG A 46 -7.29 13.49 -3.84
C ARG A 46 -7.15 13.64 -5.34
N GLU A 47 -7.40 12.58 -6.10
CA GLU A 47 -7.42 12.63 -7.56
C GLU A 47 -8.50 13.59 -8.07
N ALA A 48 -9.72 13.50 -7.52
CA ALA A 48 -10.80 14.42 -7.88
C ALA A 48 -10.47 15.86 -7.46
N ALA A 49 -9.92 16.07 -6.26
CA ALA A 49 -9.53 17.41 -5.79
C ALA A 49 -8.51 18.07 -6.73
N VAL A 50 -7.50 17.33 -7.20
CA VAL A 50 -6.53 17.83 -8.19
C VAL A 50 -7.23 18.12 -9.53
N ARG A 51 -8.11 17.23 -10.00
CA ARG A 51 -8.87 17.41 -11.25
C ARG A 51 -9.74 18.66 -11.21
N GLU A 52 -10.44 18.89 -10.11
CA GLU A 52 -11.29 20.08 -9.89
C GLU A 52 -10.46 21.35 -9.82
N PHE A 53 -9.32 21.32 -9.11
CA PHE A 53 -8.39 22.44 -9.06
C PHE A 53 -7.87 22.81 -10.45
N VAL A 54 -7.46 21.83 -11.26
CA VAL A 54 -7.01 22.08 -12.63
C VAL A 54 -8.14 22.66 -13.47
N ALA A 55 -9.35 22.09 -13.43
CA ALA A 55 -10.51 22.64 -14.15
C ALA A 55 -10.79 24.10 -13.79
N GLY A 56 -10.79 24.41 -12.49
CA GLY A 56 -10.95 25.78 -11.98
C GLY A 56 -9.83 26.72 -12.42
N PHE A 57 -8.57 26.27 -12.36
CA PHE A 57 -7.41 27.03 -12.82
C PHE A 57 -7.49 27.35 -14.31
N LEU A 58 -7.82 26.36 -15.16
CA LEU A 58 -7.97 26.55 -16.60
C LEU A 58 -9.05 27.58 -16.92
N ALA A 59 -10.22 27.49 -16.27
CA ALA A 59 -11.32 28.44 -16.44
C ALA A 59 -10.93 29.86 -15.99
N ALA A 60 -10.35 29.99 -14.79
CA ALA A 60 -9.99 31.29 -14.22
C ALA A 60 -8.87 32.01 -14.98
N THR A 61 -7.97 31.25 -15.61
CA THR A 61 -6.79 31.81 -16.32
C THR A 61 -6.97 31.90 -17.83
N THR A 62 -8.13 31.50 -18.39
CA THR A 62 -8.39 31.50 -19.84
C THR A 62 -8.13 32.85 -20.52
N ARG A 63 -8.47 33.97 -19.86
CA ARG A 63 -8.26 35.33 -20.41
C ARG A 63 -6.86 35.90 -20.14
N ARG A 64 -6.04 35.26 -19.29
CA ARG A 64 -4.69 35.72 -18.98
C ARG A 64 -3.73 35.32 -20.11
N ARG A 65 -3.17 36.32 -20.78
CA ARG A 65 -2.29 36.15 -21.96
C ARG A 65 -0.80 36.16 -21.65
N ALA A 66 -0.41 36.30 -20.37
CA ALA A 66 0.98 36.23 -19.97
C ALA A 66 1.56 34.84 -20.33
N ALA A 67 2.80 34.82 -20.84
CA ALA A 67 3.44 33.59 -21.31
C ALA A 67 3.50 32.50 -20.23
N ALA A 68 3.79 32.87 -18.98
CA ALA A 68 3.77 31.93 -17.86
C ALA A 68 2.38 31.30 -17.66
N ALA A 69 1.29 32.09 -17.70
CA ALA A 69 -0.06 31.58 -17.52
C ALA A 69 -0.50 30.64 -18.66
N THR A 70 -0.15 30.96 -19.91
CA THR A 70 -0.45 30.09 -21.04
C THR A 70 0.37 28.79 -20.99
N THR A 71 1.60 28.86 -20.48
CA THR A 71 2.51 27.71 -20.35
C THR A 71 2.06 26.78 -19.23
N VAL A 72 1.75 27.30 -18.03
CA VAL A 72 1.23 26.47 -16.92
C VAL A 72 -0.08 25.79 -17.28
N ARG A 73 -0.98 26.47 -18.01
CA ARG A 73 -2.20 25.82 -18.52
C ARG A 73 -1.89 24.61 -19.41
N ALA A 74 -0.88 24.70 -20.27
CA ALA A 74 -0.48 23.59 -21.14
C ALA A 74 0.10 22.42 -20.32
N ILE A 75 0.94 22.73 -19.32
CA ILE A 75 1.50 21.73 -18.40
C ILE A 75 0.38 21.02 -17.64
N PHE A 76 -0.53 21.75 -17.00
CA PHE A 76 -1.63 21.15 -16.23
C PHE A 76 -2.58 20.34 -17.09
N ALA A 77 -2.88 20.79 -18.31
CA ALA A 77 -3.70 20.02 -19.24
C ALA A 77 -3.01 18.73 -19.73
N ALA A 78 -1.67 18.70 -19.78
CA ALA A 78 -0.92 17.49 -20.11
C ALA A 78 -0.83 16.51 -18.93
N LEU A 79 -0.67 17.01 -17.70
CA LEU A 79 -0.61 16.20 -16.48
C LEU A 79 -1.98 15.65 -16.05
N VAL A 80 -3.06 16.39 -16.31
CA VAL A 80 -4.43 16.03 -15.92
C VAL A 80 -5.37 16.19 -17.14
N PRO A 81 -5.25 15.33 -18.16
CA PRO A 81 -5.95 15.47 -19.44
C PRO A 81 -7.48 15.33 -19.35
N ASP A 82 -7.95 14.72 -18.28
CA ASP A 82 -9.34 14.45 -17.92
C ASP A 82 -9.98 15.59 -17.11
N ALA A 83 -9.23 16.64 -16.75
CA ALA A 83 -9.79 17.86 -16.19
C ALA A 83 -10.63 18.62 -17.23
N THR A 84 -11.76 19.19 -16.80
CA THR A 84 -12.65 19.94 -17.69
C THR A 84 -11.92 21.12 -18.32
N GLY A 85 -11.90 21.15 -19.66
CA GLY A 85 -11.26 22.21 -20.45
C GLY A 85 -9.80 21.96 -20.82
N ALA A 86 -9.19 20.87 -20.36
CA ALA A 86 -7.83 20.46 -20.75
C ALA A 86 -7.73 20.25 -22.28
N ASP A 87 -8.73 19.58 -22.87
CA ASP A 87 -8.89 19.35 -24.32
C ASP A 87 -8.94 20.63 -25.18
N ARG A 88 -9.27 21.77 -24.57
CA ARG A 88 -9.37 23.09 -25.22
C ARG A 88 -8.11 23.92 -25.09
N VAL A 89 -7.14 23.49 -24.29
CA VAL A 89 -5.88 24.19 -24.17
C VAL A 89 -5.12 24.10 -25.50
N ARG A 90 -4.61 25.25 -25.95
CA ARG A 90 -3.81 25.36 -27.17
C ARG A 90 -2.47 26.01 -26.80
N PRO A 91 -1.37 25.64 -27.47
CA PRO A 91 -0.09 26.31 -27.31
C PRO A 91 -0.24 27.82 -27.52
N GLY A 92 0.43 28.62 -26.69
CA GLY A 92 0.50 30.07 -26.88
C GLY A 92 1.37 30.44 -28.07
N ALA A 93 1.17 31.65 -28.63
CA ALA A 93 2.00 32.15 -29.74
C ALA A 93 3.49 32.29 -29.37
N THR A 94 3.79 32.44 -28.09
CA THR A 94 5.15 32.54 -27.53
C THR A 94 5.49 31.32 -26.68
N ALA A 95 4.93 30.15 -27.00
CA ALA A 95 5.17 28.94 -26.23
C ALA A 95 6.64 28.50 -26.37
N PRO A 96 7.29 28.04 -25.28
CA PRO A 96 8.63 27.47 -25.36
C PRO A 96 8.70 26.30 -26.36
N ALA A 97 9.88 26.05 -26.94
CA ALA A 97 10.06 25.00 -27.95
C ALA A 97 9.63 23.61 -27.43
N TRP A 98 9.95 23.32 -26.17
CA TRP A 98 9.59 22.07 -25.51
C TRP A 98 8.08 21.88 -25.28
N SER A 99 7.26 22.93 -25.39
CA SER A 99 5.81 22.84 -25.08
C SER A 99 5.07 21.85 -25.98
N GLY A 100 5.57 21.61 -27.20
CA GLY A 100 5.04 20.61 -28.12
C GLY A 100 5.32 19.17 -27.70
N GLN A 101 6.25 18.95 -26.76
CA GLN A 101 6.68 17.64 -26.29
C GLN A 101 5.98 17.21 -25.00
N LEU A 102 5.20 18.08 -24.35
CA LEU A 102 4.48 17.75 -23.12
C LEU A 102 3.67 16.45 -23.28
N GLY A 103 3.94 15.47 -22.40
CA GLY A 103 3.31 14.16 -22.36
C GLY A 103 3.68 13.22 -23.52
N ARG A 104 4.52 13.64 -24.47
CA ARG A 104 4.90 12.84 -25.66
C ARG A 104 6.09 11.95 -25.40
N VAL A 105 5.98 11.13 -24.37
CA VAL A 105 6.98 10.13 -24.02
C VAL A 105 6.58 8.75 -24.54
N HIS A 106 7.58 7.90 -24.79
CA HIS A 106 7.38 6.48 -25.03
C HIS A 106 8.11 5.66 -23.97
N LEU A 107 7.58 4.47 -23.68
CA LEU A 107 8.20 3.51 -22.76
C LEU A 107 9.48 2.93 -23.38
N THR A 108 10.58 2.95 -22.65
CA THR A 108 11.86 2.31 -23.04
C THR A 108 12.12 1.00 -22.30
N GLY A 109 11.50 0.79 -21.14
CA GLY A 109 11.55 -0.49 -20.42
C GLY A 109 10.74 -0.51 -19.13
N SER A 110 10.47 -1.71 -18.62
CA SER A 110 9.69 -1.95 -17.39
C SER A 110 10.23 -3.12 -16.59
N TRP A 111 10.27 -2.94 -15.27
CA TRP A 111 10.83 -3.89 -14.30
C TRP A 111 10.02 -3.88 -13.01
N ALA A 112 10.18 -4.94 -12.24
CA ALA A 112 9.70 -5.02 -10.88
C ALA A 112 10.80 -5.59 -9.99
N TYR A 113 10.84 -5.13 -8.75
CA TYR A 113 11.69 -5.66 -7.70
C TYR A 113 10.98 -5.59 -6.37
N GLY A 114 11.41 -6.40 -5.41
CA GLY A 114 10.75 -6.48 -4.11
C GLY A 114 11.48 -7.44 -3.19
N ASP A 115 10.93 -7.62 -1.99
CA ASP A 115 11.44 -8.62 -1.06
C ASP A 115 10.91 -10.02 -1.39
N VAL A 116 11.64 -11.05 -0.97
CA VAL A 116 11.29 -12.46 -1.18
C VAL A 116 10.04 -12.89 -0.40
N TYR A 117 9.64 -12.17 0.64
CA TYR A 117 8.43 -12.48 1.40
C TYR A 117 7.18 -12.00 0.65
N GLY A 118 7.29 -10.98 -0.21
CA GLY A 118 6.16 -10.35 -0.88
C GLY A 118 5.46 -9.32 0.01
N ASP A 119 6.18 -8.70 0.94
CA ASP A 119 5.65 -7.57 1.71
C ASP A 119 5.51 -6.34 0.82
N GLN A 120 6.47 -6.11 -0.08
CA GLN A 120 6.56 -4.93 -0.91
C GLN A 120 6.98 -5.27 -2.34
N THR A 121 6.45 -4.50 -3.30
CA THR A 121 6.90 -4.52 -4.69
C THR A 121 7.07 -3.10 -5.20
N SER A 122 8.27 -2.80 -5.69
CA SER A 122 8.55 -1.61 -6.47
C SER A 122 8.41 -1.90 -7.95
N TYR A 123 7.57 -1.14 -8.63
CA TYR A 123 7.46 -1.13 -10.09
C TYR A 123 8.27 0.02 -10.66
N LEU A 124 9.05 -0.27 -11.70
CA LEU A 124 9.93 0.70 -12.37
C LEU A 124 9.61 0.73 -13.86
N ALA A 125 9.43 1.91 -14.43
CA ALA A 125 9.27 2.10 -15.87
C ALA A 125 10.14 3.28 -16.33
N THR A 126 10.86 3.11 -17.44
CA THR A 126 11.71 4.16 -18.02
C THR A 126 11.09 4.72 -19.28
N PHE A 127 11.29 6.01 -19.52
CA PHE A 127 10.66 6.74 -20.59
C PHE A 127 11.63 7.69 -21.26
N ALA A 128 11.48 7.85 -22.57
CA ALA A 128 12.22 8.83 -23.36
C ALA A 128 11.26 9.70 -24.18
N TYR A 129 11.71 10.91 -24.50
CA TYR A 129 11.11 11.74 -25.53
C TYR A 129 11.81 11.46 -26.86
N ASP A 130 11.07 11.58 -27.97
CA ASP A 130 11.64 11.45 -29.32
C ASP A 130 12.47 12.68 -29.74
N ASP A 131 12.25 13.81 -29.07
CA ASP A 131 12.87 15.10 -29.35
C ASP A 131 13.70 15.56 -28.14
N ASP A 132 14.91 16.06 -28.39
CA ASP A 132 15.85 16.52 -27.36
C ASP A 132 15.26 17.62 -26.46
N THR A 133 14.34 18.44 -26.98
CA THR A 133 13.63 19.47 -26.18
C THR A 133 12.62 18.86 -25.20
N GLY A 134 12.30 17.58 -25.34
CA GLY A 134 11.50 16.84 -24.37
C GLY A 134 12.24 16.62 -23.05
N GLY A 135 13.56 16.41 -23.10
CA GLY A 135 14.41 16.19 -21.93
C GLY A 135 15.07 14.81 -21.93
N PRO A 136 15.94 14.56 -20.93
CA PRO A 136 16.66 13.29 -20.82
C PRO A 136 15.72 12.12 -20.47
N GLU A 137 16.19 10.90 -20.69
CA GLU A 137 15.49 9.68 -20.25
C GLU A 137 15.33 9.66 -18.72
N HIS A 138 14.12 9.37 -18.25
CA HIS A 138 13.76 9.35 -16.84
C HIS A 138 13.04 8.05 -16.46
N ALA A 139 13.07 7.73 -15.18
CA ALA A 139 12.39 6.59 -14.58
C ALA A 139 11.21 7.08 -13.73
N LEU A 140 10.13 6.31 -13.76
CA LEU A 140 9.08 6.27 -12.75
C LEU A 140 9.37 5.08 -11.85
N VAL A 141 9.30 5.29 -10.53
CA VAL A 141 9.33 4.21 -9.54
C VAL A 141 8.11 4.35 -8.64
N ALA A 142 7.42 3.24 -8.37
CA ALA A 142 6.29 3.19 -7.46
C ALA A 142 6.43 1.99 -6.50
N LEU A 143 6.51 2.26 -5.20
CA LEU A 143 6.59 1.27 -4.14
C LEU A 143 5.19 0.94 -3.63
N VAL A 144 4.76 -0.30 -3.85
CA VAL A 144 3.53 -0.88 -3.31
C VAL A 144 3.86 -1.66 -2.04
N ASP A 145 3.09 -1.40 -0.97
CA ASP A 145 3.15 -2.12 0.29
C ASP A 145 1.90 -2.99 0.43
N HIS A 146 2.07 -4.30 0.28
CA HIS A 146 0.99 -5.30 0.24
C HIS A 146 0.43 -5.61 1.64
N ASN A 147 1.13 -5.19 2.71
CA ASN A 147 0.64 -5.37 4.08
C ASN A 147 -0.46 -4.38 4.43
N ILE A 148 -0.49 -3.23 3.76
CA ILE A 148 -1.49 -2.18 3.95
C ILE A 148 -2.25 -1.83 2.67
N GLY A 149 -1.92 -2.47 1.55
CA GLY A 149 -2.67 -2.39 0.30
C GLY A 149 -2.61 -1.02 -0.37
N ILE A 150 -1.47 -0.33 -0.30
CA ILE A 150 -1.32 1.02 -0.85
C ILE A 150 -0.01 1.20 -1.62
N THR A 151 0.03 2.23 -2.47
CA THR A 151 1.28 2.73 -3.02
C THR A 151 1.88 3.69 -1.99
N LYS A 152 2.93 3.24 -1.32
CA LYS A 152 3.55 3.92 -0.18
C LYS A 152 4.42 5.11 -0.59
N ASP A 153 5.08 5.00 -1.73
CA ASP A 153 5.96 6.04 -2.27
C ASP A 153 5.97 5.96 -3.80
N ILE A 154 6.17 7.10 -4.44
CA ILE A 154 6.37 7.21 -5.88
C ILE A 154 7.37 8.33 -6.16
N PHE A 155 8.15 8.19 -7.21
CA PHE A 155 8.94 9.30 -7.73
C PHE A 155 9.15 9.21 -9.24
N VAL A 156 9.42 10.37 -9.85
CA VAL A 156 9.88 10.46 -11.25
C VAL A 156 11.17 11.25 -11.31
N GLY A 157 12.22 10.66 -11.89
CA GLY A 157 13.52 11.30 -11.95
C GLY A 157 14.50 10.61 -12.90
N GLY A 158 15.68 11.18 -13.06
CA GLY A 158 16.71 10.63 -13.95
C GLY A 158 18.14 10.96 -13.49
N PRO A 159 19.15 10.47 -14.22
CA PRO A 159 19.02 9.66 -15.44
C PRO A 159 18.47 8.25 -15.19
N ALA A 160 17.60 7.75 -16.07
CA ALA A 160 16.99 6.42 -15.96
C ALA A 160 18.00 5.29 -15.77
N ALA A 161 19.06 5.27 -16.58
CA ALA A 161 20.12 4.25 -16.50
C ALA A 161 20.79 4.20 -15.12
N MET A 162 21.02 5.36 -14.49
CA MET A 162 21.64 5.42 -13.16
C MET A 162 20.73 4.80 -12.10
N ILE A 163 19.43 5.09 -12.14
CA ILE A 163 18.44 4.52 -11.22
C ILE A 163 18.37 3.00 -11.41
N LEU A 164 18.30 2.55 -12.67
CA LEU A 164 18.23 1.13 -12.99
C LEU A 164 19.46 0.35 -12.53
N ASP A 165 20.66 0.92 -12.71
CA ASP A 165 21.91 0.30 -12.27
C ASP A 165 22.01 0.25 -10.74
N GLN A 166 21.55 1.30 -10.04
CA GLN A 166 21.47 1.30 -8.57
C GLN A 166 20.52 0.20 -8.06
N VAL A 167 19.32 0.08 -8.66
CA VAL A 167 18.35 -0.96 -8.28
C VAL A 167 18.91 -2.35 -8.54
N ARG A 168 19.54 -2.58 -9.70
CA ARG A 168 20.19 -3.87 -10.01
C ARG A 168 21.29 -4.21 -9.01
N GLN A 169 22.12 -3.23 -8.66
CA GLN A 169 23.20 -3.43 -7.69
C GLN A 169 22.65 -3.75 -6.30
N LEU A 170 21.62 -3.01 -5.85
CA LEU A 170 20.93 -3.27 -4.59
C LEU A 170 20.44 -4.72 -4.54
N CYS A 171 19.69 -5.14 -5.56
CA CYS A 171 19.12 -6.49 -5.60
C CYS A 171 20.16 -7.61 -5.77
N ALA A 172 21.27 -7.35 -6.45
CA ALA A 172 22.34 -8.33 -6.61
C ALA A 172 23.10 -8.62 -5.30
N THR A 173 23.08 -7.67 -4.35
CA THR A 173 23.79 -7.79 -3.07
C THR A 173 22.93 -8.27 -1.91
N ASP A 174 21.60 -8.27 -2.05
CA ASP A 174 20.66 -8.67 -1.01
C ASP A 174 19.88 -9.91 -1.45
N GLU A 175 20.21 -11.07 -0.84
CA GLU A 175 19.56 -12.36 -1.11
C GLU A 175 18.06 -12.39 -0.76
N LEU A 176 17.56 -11.40 -0.03
CA LEU A 176 16.15 -11.26 0.33
C LEU A 176 15.39 -10.39 -0.64
N THR A 177 16.01 -10.00 -1.75
CA THR A 177 15.35 -9.24 -2.79
C THR A 177 15.42 -9.95 -4.13
N TRP A 178 14.51 -9.61 -5.02
CA TRP A 178 14.48 -10.09 -6.39
C TRP A 178 14.31 -8.92 -7.34
N PHE A 179 14.79 -9.08 -8.58
CA PHE A 179 14.67 -8.10 -9.66
C PHE A 179 14.37 -8.83 -10.97
N ARG A 180 13.40 -8.34 -11.75
CA ARG A 180 13.07 -8.91 -13.07
C ARG A 180 12.46 -7.87 -14.00
N ALA A 181 12.46 -8.17 -15.30
CA ALA A 181 11.61 -7.46 -16.25
C ALA A 181 10.12 -7.70 -15.90
N GLU A 182 9.28 -6.73 -16.21
CA GLU A 182 7.85 -6.77 -15.91
C GLU A 182 7.01 -6.37 -17.11
N ASP A 183 5.82 -6.95 -17.23
CA ASP A 183 4.83 -6.53 -18.22
C ASP A 183 4.35 -5.09 -17.94
N PRO A 184 4.48 -4.15 -18.89
CA PRO A 184 3.97 -2.79 -18.75
C PRO A 184 2.48 -2.72 -18.36
N THR A 185 1.68 -3.67 -18.82
CA THR A 185 0.25 -3.77 -18.49
C THR A 185 0.05 -4.04 -17.00
N ARG A 186 0.90 -4.90 -16.43
CA ARG A 186 0.89 -5.24 -15.00
C ARG A 186 1.39 -4.07 -14.15
N VAL A 187 2.45 -3.37 -14.58
CA VAL A 187 2.91 -2.13 -13.93
C VAL A 187 1.75 -1.14 -13.84
N ARG A 188 1.03 -0.92 -14.94
CA ARG A 188 -0.14 -0.02 -14.94
C ARG A 188 -1.22 -0.51 -13.98
N SER A 189 -1.65 -1.77 -14.09
CA SER A 189 -2.78 -2.27 -13.30
C SER A 189 -2.49 -2.25 -11.80
N GLU A 190 -1.31 -2.74 -11.39
CA GLU A 190 -0.94 -2.85 -9.98
C GLU A 190 -0.73 -1.48 -9.35
N VAL A 191 0.02 -0.59 -9.98
CA VAL A 191 0.28 0.74 -9.43
C VAL A 191 -1.00 1.58 -9.40
N SER A 192 -1.83 1.54 -10.45
CA SER A 192 -3.10 2.27 -10.47
C SER A 192 -4.09 1.77 -9.43
N ARG A 193 -4.21 0.45 -9.22
CA ARG A 193 -5.08 -0.14 -8.18
C ARG A 193 -4.73 0.38 -6.79
N HIS A 194 -3.46 0.32 -6.43
CA HIS A 194 -3.00 0.73 -5.10
C HIS A 194 -2.96 2.24 -4.91
N LEU A 195 -2.69 3.02 -5.97
CA LEU A 195 -2.83 4.48 -5.93
C LEU A 195 -4.27 4.89 -5.66
N ALA A 196 -5.26 4.21 -6.25
CA ALA A 196 -6.67 4.52 -6.01
C ALA A 196 -7.05 4.36 -4.53
N VAL A 197 -6.51 3.35 -3.82
CA VAL A 197 -6.68 3.21 -2.37
C VAL A 197 -5.95 4.33 -1.62
N THR A 198 -4.71 4.62 -2.04
CA THR A 198 -3.86 5.66 -1.44
C THR A 198 -4.53 7.04 -1.48
N ASP A 199 -5.17 7.37 -2.59
CA ASP A 199 -5.85 8.65 -2.80
C ASP A 199 -7.06 8.85 -1.86
N GLN A 200 -7.58 7.77 -1.27
CA GLN A 200 -8.71 7.78 -0.32
C GLN A 200 -8.29 7.82 1.16
N LEU A 201 -7.00 7.71 1.49
CA LEU A 201 -6.54 7.68 2.88
C LEU A 201 -6.76 9.03 3.57
N GLY A 202 -7.26 9.07 4.81
CA GLY A 202 -7.37 10.35 5.54
C GLY A 202 -6.01 11.05 5.74
N GLN A 203 -4.93 10.27 5.82
CA GLN A 203 -3.56 10.75 5.93
C GLN A 203 -2.65 9.96 5.00
N LEU A 204 -1.84 10.67 4.21
CA LEU A 204 -0.84 10.04 3.34
C LEU A 204 0.28 9.38 4.16
N PRO A 205 0.94 8.35 3.61
CA PRO A 205 2.21 7.86 4.12
C PRO A 205 3.20 9.03 4.28
N GLY A 206 4.10 8.97 5.28
CA GLY A 206 4.99 10.09 5.68
C GLY A 206 5.87 10.67 4.56
N ALA A 207 6.69 11.68 4.91
CA ALA A 207 7.47 12.52 3.98
C ALA A 207 8.12 11.74 2.82
N SER A 208 7.44 11.74 1.69
CA SER A 208 7.75 11.00 0.47
C SER A 208 7.53 11.93 -0.73
N SER A 209 8.08 11.58 -1.89
CA SER A 209 7.82 12.31 -3.16
C SER A 209 6.40 12.08 -3.68
N LEU A 210 5.58 11.33 -2.95
CA LEU A 210 4.26 10.90 -3.36
C LEU A 210 3.37 12.04 -3.79
N ALA A 211 3.18 13.05 -2.95
CA ALA A 211 2.35 14.19 -3.30
C ALA A 211 2.94 14.97 -4.49
N THR A 212 4.25 15.23 -4.47
CA THR A 212 4.97 16.02 -5.49
C THR A 212 4.86 15.38 -6.88
N ASP A 213 4.99 14.07 -7.00
CA ASP A 213 5.10 13.39 -8.29
C ASP A 213 3.79 12.72 -8.75
N ARG A 214 2.75 12.67 -7.91
CA ARG A 214 1.48 11.96 -8.20
C ARG A 214 0.88 12.26 -9.57
N ALA A 215 0.84 13.53 -9.95
CA ALA A 215 0.28 13.94 -11.24
C ALA A 215 1.13 13.44 -12.42
N LEU A 216 2.46 13.52 -12.30
CA LEU A 216 3.37 13.04 -13.33
C LEU A 216 3.35 11.51 -13.43
N VAL A 217 3.30 10.81 -12.30
CA VAL A 217 3.14 9.35 -12.26
C VAL A 217 1.85 8.92 -12.94
N GLY A 218 0.73 9.58 -12.65
CA GLY A 218 -0.54 9.33 -13.34
C GLY A 218 -0.42 9.48 -14.85
N ALA A 219 0.21 10.57 -15.31
CA ALA A 219 0.46 10.82 -16.73
C ALA A 219 1.35 9.73 -17.38
N ARG A 220 2.36 9.23 -16.69
CA ARG A 220 3.21 8.13 -17.19
C ARG A 220 2.51 6.78 -17.21
N LEU A 221 1.72 6.45 -16.18
CA LEU A 221 0.91 5.23 -16.17
C LEU A 221 -0.13 5.21 -17.30
N ALA A 222 -0.65 6.38 -17.69
CA ALA A 222 -1.59 6.49 -18.80
C ALA A 222 -0.96 6.15 -20.17
N VAL A 223 0.36 6.27 -20.33
CA VAL A 223 1.11 5.88 -21.54
C VAL A 223 1.25 4.35 -21.66
N LEU A 224 1.27 3.64 -20.53
CA LEU A 224 1.37 2.18 -20.51
C LEU A 224 0.09 1.53 -21.07
N PRO A 225 0.16 0.34 -21.68
CA PRO A 225 -1.03 -0.36 -22.17
C PRO A 225 -2.00 -0.67 -21.01
N ALA A 226 -3.30 -0.48 -21.25
CA ALA A 226 -4.35 -0.89 -20.31
C ALA A 226 -4.66 -2.38 -20.48
N ALA A 227 -4.97 -3.06 -19.38
CA ALA A 227 -5.54 -4.40 -19.43
C ALA A 227 -6.87 -4.34 -20.22
N THR A 228 -6.99 -5.18 -21.25
CA THR A 228 -8.18 -5.21 -22.11
C THR A 228 -9.31 -6.06 -21.51
N ALA A 229 -8.98 -6.93 -20.55
CA ALA A 229 -9.94 -7.78 -19.86
C ALA A 229 -10.36 -7.13 -18.54
N ALA A 230 -11.67 -7.18 -18.25
CA ALA A 230 -12.15 -6.91 -16.90
C ALA A 230 -11.48 -7.91 -15.95
N PRO A 231 -11.02 -7.48 -14.76
CA PRO A 231 -10.54 -8.42 -13.76
C PRO A 231 -11.65 -9.45 -13.49
N PRO A 232 -11.30 -10.72 -13.27
CA PRO A 232 -12.28 -11.71 -12.85
C PRO A 232 -13.01 -11.19 -11.60
N PRO A 233 -14.30 -11.53 -11.41
CA PRO A 233 -14.99 -11.20 -10.18
C PRO A 233 -14.15 -11.70 -9.00
N VAL A 234 -13.90 -10.81 -8.03
CA VAL A 234 -13.25 -11.15 -6.78
C VAL A 234 -14.19 -12.11 -6.06
N ASP A 235 -13.69 -13.29 -5.66
CA ASP A 235 -14.47 -14.19 -4.83
C ASP A 235 -14.74 -13.51 -3.48
N ASP A 236 -15.97 -13.61 -2.97
CA ASP A 236 -16.35 -12.95 -1.71
C ASP A 236 -15.62 -13.58 -0.51
N ASP A 237 -15.18 -14.84 -0.66
CA ASP A 237 -14.36 -15.56 0.32
C ASP A 237 -12.93 -15.78 -0.22
N PRO A 238 -11.92 -15.05 0.29
CA PRO A 238 -10.54 -15.19 -0.16
C PRO A 238 -9.90 -16.55 0.18
N LEU A 239 -10.49 -17.34 1.10
CA LEU A 239 -10.03 -18.70 1.39
C LEU A 239 -11.19 -19.60 1.85
N PRO A 240 -11.87 -20.29 0.91
CA PRO A 240 -13.01 -21.15 1.22
C PRO A 240 -12.72 -22.19 2.31
N ASP A 241 -13.71 -22.51 3.14
CA ASP A 241 -13.59 -23.46 4.27
C ASP A 241 -12.95 -24.81 3.88
N ALA A 242 -13.26 -25.32 2.68
CA ALA A 242 -12.69 -26.56 2.18
C ALA A 242 -11.18 -26.45 1.93
N GLU A 243 -10.72 -25.31 1.39
CA GLU A 243 -9.31 -25.02 1.16
C GLU A 243 -8.57 -24.76 2.47
N ARG A 244 -9.21 -24.03 3.40
CA ARG A 244 -8.74 -23.84 4.77
C ARG A 244 -8.47 -25.17 5.47
N ALA A 245 -9.45 -26.08 5.46
CA ALA A 245 -9.33 -27.40 6.08
C ALA A 245 -8.26 -28.28 5.39
N GLU A 246 -8.13 -28.18 4.06
CA GLU A 246 -7.10 -28.87 3.30
C GLU A 246 -5.69 -28.39 3.68
N GLU A 247 -5.48 -27.08 3.78
CA GLU A 247 -4.16 -26.53 4.08
C GLU A 247 -3.75 -26.80 5.54
N ILE A 248 -4.69 -26.74 6.50
CA ILE A 248 -4.46 -27.19 7.88
C ILE A 248 -4.00 -28.65 7.91
N ARG A 249 -4.67 -29.53 7.17
CA ARG A 249 -4.30 -30.96 7.13
C ARG A 249 -2.90 -31.17 6.55
N ARG A 250 -2.54 -30.43 5.49
CA ARG A 250 -1.20 -30.48 4.90
C ARG A 250 -0.14 -29.98 5.87
N PHE A 251 -0.43 -28.90 6.60
CA PHE A 251 0.44 -28.38 7.63
C PHE A 251 0.65 -29.40 8.75
N LEU A 252 -0.40 -29.99 9.30
CA LEU A 252 -0.30 -30.98 10.38
C LEU A 252 0.45 -32.25 9.95
N ALA A 253 0.36 -32.63 8.66
CA ALA A 253 1.14 -33.73 8.10
C ALA A 253 2.60 -33.36 7.76
N SER A 254 3.04 -32.13 8.05
CA SER A 254 4.35 -31.62 7.64
C SER A 254 5.46 -31.88 8.67
N PRO A 255 6.73 -31.96 8.22
CA PRO A 255 7.89 -31.98 9.11
C PRO A 255 7.98 -30.83 10.12
N GLU A 256 7.41 -29.65 9.79
CA GLU A 256 7.43 -28.48 10.67
C GLU A 256 6.48 -28.66 11.84
N ALA A 257 5.26 -29.14 11.58
CA ALA A 257 4.31 -29.50 12.64
C ALA A 257 4.87 -30.61 13.53
N ALA A 258 5.46 -31.66 12.93
CA ALA A 258 6.10 -32.74 13.68
C ALA A 258 7.26 -32.27 14.58
N ARG A 259 8.11 -31.36 14.07
CA ARG A 259 9.21 -30.79 14.86
C ARG A 259 8.71 -29.96 16.03
N ALA A 260 7.57 -29.30 15.88
CA ALA A 260 6.93 -28.52 16.93
C ALA A 260 6.04 -29.36 17.87
N GLY A 261 5.89 -30.67 17.61
CA GLY A 261 5.02 -31.57 18.36
C GLY A 261 3.53 -31.27 18.20
N LEU A 262 3.14 -30.66 17.08
CA LEU A 262 1.76 -30.24 16.80
C LEU A 262 0.93 -31.33 16.13
N ASP A 263 1.57 -32.37 15.59
CA ASP A 263 0.93 -33.52 14.96
C ASP A 263 0.46 -34.58 15.97
N THR A 264 0.95 -34.50 17.22
CA THR A 264 0.65 -35.45 18.30
C THR A 264 0.12 -34.77 19.56
N VAL A 265 -0.50 -33.59 19.44
CA VAL A 265 -1.18 -32.95 20.58
C VAL A 265 -2.31 -33.86 21.09
N ASP A 266 -2.57 -33.79 22.39
CA ASP A 266 -3.67 -34.56 22.98
C ASP A 266 -5.03 -33.91 22.70
N ASP A 267 -6.11 -34.63 23.05
CA ASP A 267 -7.48 -34.16 22.82
C ASP A 267 -7.79 -32.85 23.57
N ALA A 268 -7.06 -32.55 24.66
CA ALA A 268 -7.27 -31.33 25.46
C ALA A 268 -6.66 -30.10 24.76
N GLU A 269 -5.48 -30.24 24.16
CA GLU A 269 -4.80 -29.17 23.42
C GLU A 269 -5.32 -28.98 21.98
N LEU A 270 -6.07 -29.96 21.45
CA LEU A 270 -6.52 -29.97 20.06
C LEU A 270 -7.42 -28.78 19.70
N ALA A 271 -8.24 -28.32 20.65
CA ALA A 271 -9.12 -27.16 20.46
C ALA A 271 -8.29 -25.88 20.30
N SER A 272 -7.36 -25.61 21.21
CA SER A 272 -6.44 -24.46 21.14
C SER A 272 -5.56 -24.48 19.89
N LEU A 273 -5.12 -25.66 19.43
CA LEU A 273 -4.37 -25.78 18.18
C LEU A 273 -5.20 -25.32 16.97
N HIS A 274 -6.43 -25.82 16.84
CA HIS A 274 -7.31 -25.43 15.73
C HIS A 274 -7.69 -23.96 15.82
N PHE A 275 -7.93 -23.44 17.03
CA PHE A 275 -8.21 -22.03 17.25
C PHE A 275 -7.03 -21.16 16.81
N CYS A 276 -5.81 -21.46 17.27
CA CYS A 276 -4.59 -20.77 16.86
C CYS A 276 -4.39 -20.79 15.34
N LEU A 277 -4.58 -21.94 14.68
CA LEU A 277 -4.49 -22.05 13.22
C LEU A 277 -5.57 -21.22 12.52
N GLY A 278 -6.79 -21.19 13.08
CA GLY A 278 -7.87 -20.30 12.63
C GLY A 278 -7.43 -18.84 12.64
N LEU A 279 -6.84 -18.37 13.74
CA LEU A 279 -6.36 -16.99 13.87
C LEU A 279 -5.28 -16.63 12.83
N LEU A 280 -4.36 -17.55 12.52
CA LEU A 280 -3.35 -17.31 11.48
C LEU A 280 -3.98 -17.13 10.09
N LEU A 281 -4.96 -17.96 9.76
CA LEU A 281 -5.65 -17.90 8.48
C LEU A 281 -6.58 -16.68 8.39
N ASP A 282 -7.27 -16.34 9.49
CA ASP A 282 -8.11 -15.15 9.61
C ASP A 282 -7.30 -13.85 9.50
N HIS A 283 -6.07 -13.85 10.01
CA HIS A 283 -5.15 -12.74 9.79
C HIS A 283 -4.76 -12.62 8.31
N ALA A 284 -4.41 -13.73 7.66
CA ALA A 284 -4.00 -13.71 6.26
C ALA A 284 -5.11 -13.25 5.29
N VAL A 285 -6.37 -13.59 5.56
CA VAL A 285 -7.52 -13.12 4.75
C VAL A 285 -7.88 -11.66 4.99
N SER A 286 -7.31 -11.01 6.01
CA SER A 286 -7.55 -9.59 6.28
C SER A 286 -6.78 -8.65 5.32
N PHE A 287 -5.85 -9.17 4.53
CA PHE A 287 -5.12 -8.42 3.50
C PHE A 287 -5.90 -8.37 2.18
N SER A 288 -5.73 -7.31 1.40
CA SER A 288 -6.38 -7.15 0.08
C SER A 288 -5.93 -8.20 -0.94
N ASP A 289 -4.66 -8.62 -0.88
CA ASP A 289 -4.09 -9.70 -1.68
C ASP A 289 -3.82 -10.91 -0.75
N ALA A 290 -4.90 -11.52 -0.25
CA ALA A 290 -4.84 -12.60 0.72
C ALA A 290 -3.98 -13.79 0.23
N ASP A 291 -2.99 -14.18 1.02
CA ASP A 291 -2.17 -15.37 0.81
C ASP A 291 -1.85 -16.00 2.18
N PRO A 292 -2.43 -17.17 2.54
CA PRO A 292 -2.22 -17.81 3.84
C PRO A 292 -0.77 -18.26 4.06
N LEU A 293 0.04 -18.30 3.01
CA LEU A 293 1.45 -18.67 3.05
C LEU A 293 2.39 -17.45 3.07
N ARG A 294 1.88 -16.22 3.02
CA ARG A 294 2.69 -15.00 3.05
C ARG A 294 3.06 -14.58 4.47
N TRP A 295 4.03 -15.28 5.06
CA TRP A 295 4.57 -14.96 6.38
C TRP A 295 5.98 -14.38 6.29
N SER A 296 6.15 -13.19 6.88
CA SER A 296 7.39 -12.43 6.95
C SER A 296 7.61 -11.95 8.40
N PRO A 297 8.80 -11.39 8.74
CA PRO A 297 8.98 -10.71 10.02
C PRO A 297 7.92 -9.62 10.27
N THR A 298 7.57 -8.86 9.24
CA THR A 298 6.57 -7.78 9.32
C THR A 298 5.18 -8.33 9.59
N VAL A 299 4.73 -9.33 8.81
CA VAL A 299 3.40 -9.94 8.96
C VAL A 299 3.27 -10.62 10.33
N ALA A 300 4.32 -11.32 10.79
CA ALA A 300 4.34 -11.89 12.13
C ALA A 300 4.18 -10.83 13.23
N GLY A 301 4.79 -9.65 13.07
CA GLY A 301 4.63 -8.54 14.00
C GLY A 301 3.24 -7.91 13.95
N LEU A 302 2.68 -7.70 12.75
CA LEU A 302 1.29 -7.24 12.59
C LEU A 302 0.30 -8.19 13.26
N PHE A 303 0.57 -9.49 13.18
CA PHE A 303 -0.23 -10.50 13.85
C PHE A 303 -0.07 -10.49 15.37
N LEU A 304 1.15 -10.77 15.87
CA LEU A 304 1.40 -10.98 17.29
C LEU A 304 1.26 -9.72 18.14
N LEU A 305 1.61 -8.55 17.61
CA LEU A 305 1.70 -7.32 18.41
C LEU A 305 0.47 -6.42 18.27
N ASP A 306 -0.45 -6.73 17.36
CA ASP A 306 -1.61 -5.87 17.12
C ASP A 306 -2.89 -6.64 16.77
N TRP A 307 -2.93 -7.35 15.64
CA TRP A 307 -4.17 -7.94 15.11
C TRP A 307 -4.83 -8.91 16.10
N VAL A 308 -4.05 -9.83 16.67
CA VAL A 308 -4.59 -10.88 17.56
C VAL A 308 -5.26 -10.29 18.80
N HIS A 309 -4.66 -9.25 19.38
CA HIS A 309 -5.20 -8.58 20.57
C HIS A 309 -6.49 -7.80 20.28
N ARG A 310 -6.66 -7.31 19.06
CA ARG A 310 -7.86 -6.56 18.65
C ARG A 310 -9.00 -7.48 18.19
N ARG A 311 -8.70 -8.71 17.79
CA ARG A 311 -9.64 -9.59 17.08
C ARG A 311 -9.99 -10.86 17.85
N ALA A 312 -9.17 -11.29 18.80
CA ALA A 312 -9.41 -12.51 19.56
C ALA A 312 -9.25 -12.28 21.07
N VAL A 313 -10.04 -13.03 21.85
CA VAL A 313 -9.77 -13.25 23.26
C VAL A 313 -9.06 -14.60 23.35
N LEU A 314 -7.85 -14.60 23.90
CA LEU A 314 -7.07 -15.82 24.11
C LEU A 314 -7.24 -16.24 25.57
N ASP A 315 -7.44 -17.52 25.82
CA ASP A 315 -7.21 -18.07 27.16
C ASP A 315 -5.70 -18.27 27.41
N MET A 316 -5.35 -18.87 28.55
CA MET A 316 -3.94 -19.09 28.91
C MET A 316 -3.28 -20.14 28.02
N ASP A 317 -4.02 -21.17 27.62
CA ASP A 317 -3.52 -22.29 26.83
C ASP A 317 -3.32 -21.86 25.37
N ASP A 318 -4.26 -21.10 24.82
CA ASP A 318 -4.15 -20.45 23.51
C ASP A 318 -2.94 -19.51 23.47
N ALA A 319 -2.80 -18.64 24.47
CA ALA A 319 -1.70 -17.68 24.53
C ALA A 319 -0.33 -18.38 24.66
N ALA A 320 -0.26 -19.49 25.41
CA ALA A 320 0.95 -20.29 25.51
C ALA A 320 1.27 -21.04 24.21
N MET A 321 0.25 -21.50 23.48
CA MET A 321 0.40 -22.30 22.27
C MET A 321 0.70 -21.45 21.03
N LEU A 322 0.12 -20.25 20.92
CA LEU A 322 0.11 -19.46 19.70
C LEU A 322 1.50 -19.17 19.11
N PRO A 323 2.54 -18.75 19.89
CA PRO A 323 3.87 -18.53 19.33
C PRO A 323 4.50 -19.78 18.71
N ARG A 324 4.28 -20.96 19.32
CA ARG A 324 4.77 -22.25 18.80
C ARG A 324 4.09 -22.59 17.47
N VAL A 325 2.78 -22.41 17.39
CA VAL A 325 1.99 -22.66 16.17
C VAL A 325 2.41 -21.71 15.06
N LEU A 326 2.57 -20.42 15.36
CA LEU A 326 3.01 -19.41 14.40
C LEU A 326 4.39 -19.73 13.83
N ARG A 327 5.39 -20.06 14.66
CA ARG A 327 6.73 -20.42 14.19
C ARG A 327 6.71 -21.63 13.25
N ALA A 328 5.96 -22.68 13.62
CA ALA A 328 5.82 -23.87 12.80
C ALA A 328 5.11 -23.58 11.47
N TRP A 329 4.03 -22.79 11.51
CA TRP A 329 3.30 -22.39 10.31
C TRP A 329 4.16 -21.52 9.38
N ALA A 330 4.87 -20.52 9.92
CA ALA A 330 5.73 -19.64 9.14
C ALA A 330 6.87 -20.43 8.46
N ALA A 331 7.46 -21.42 9.15
CA ALA A 331 8.44 -22.33 8.56
C ALA A 331 7.83 -23.20 7.44
N TYR A 332 6.63 -23.73 7.66
CA TYR A 332 5.89 -24.50 6.65
C TYR A 332 5.60 -23.65 5.40
N ALA A 333 5.11 -22.43 5.62
CA ALA A 333 4.80 -21.46 4.58
C ALA A 333 6.05 -21.05 3.78
N ALA A 334 7.16 -20.80 4.47
CA ALA A 334 8.44 -20.50 3.84
C ALA A 334 8.91 -21.63 2.91
N ARG A 335 8.81 -22.90 3.34
CA ARG A 335 9.12 -24.04 2.47
C ARG A 335 8.17 -24.14 1.28
N ARG A 336 6.86 -23.99 1.51
CA ARG A 336 5.83 -24.06 0.46
C ARG A 336 6.03 -23.00 -0.63
N ARG A 337 6.49 -21.81 -0.25
CA ARG A 337 6.82 -20.71 -1.16
C ARG A 337 8.25 -20.76 -1.72
N GLY A 338 9.05 -21.75 -1.31
CA GLY A 338 10.42 -21.91 -1.79
C GLY A 338 11.38 -20.82 -1.31
N LEU A 339 11.11 -20.22 -0.15
CA LEU A 339 12.00 -19.21 0.44
C LEU A 339 13.34 -19.83 0.85
N SER A 340 14.40 -19.01 0.86
CA SER A 340 15.71 -19.45 1.31
C SER A 340 15.71 -19.78 2.80
N ALA A 341 16.66 -20.62 3.23
CA ALA A 341 16.82 -20.94 4.65
C ALA A 341 17.12 -19.69 5.50
N SER A 342 17.85 -18.72 4.93
CA SER A 342 18.12 -17.43 5.57
C SER A 342 16.85 -16.61 5.79
N ALA A 343 15.98 -16.52 4.77
CA ALA A 343 14.69 -15.83 4.90
C ALA A 343 13.80 -16.49 5.96
N ALA A 344 13.69 -17.82 5.93
CA ALA A 344 12.93 -18.58 6.92
C ALA A 344 13.47 -18.38 8.35
N ALA A 345 14.80 -18.42 8.53
CA ALA A 345 15.44 -18.21 9.82
C ALA A 345 15.21 -16.79 10.35
N ARG A 346 15.24 -15.77 9.49
CA ARG A 346 14.94 -14.39 9.89
C ARG A 346 13.51 -14.22 10.39
N THR A 347 12.53 -14.84 9.72
CA THR A 347 11.14 -14.83 10.21
C THR A 347 11.03 -15.53 11.57
N ASP A 348 11.66 -16.70 11.72
CA ASP A 348 11.64 -17.45 12.98
C ASP A 348 12.27 -16.67 14.15
N THR A 349 13.45 -16.07 13.92
CA THR A 349 14.12 -15.21 14.92
C THR A 349 13.27 -14.01 15.28
N ALA A 350 12.67 -13.32 14.30
CA ALA A 350 11.81 -12.18 14.58
C ALA A 350 10.59 -12.58 15.43
N ILE A 351 9.95 -13.71 15.13
CA ILE A 351 8.85 -14.23 15.96
C ILE A 351 9.31 -14.46 17.40
N GLU A 352 10.45 -15.12 17.59
CA GLU A 352 11.03 -15.39 18.90
C GLU A 352 11.31 -14.11 19.70
N GLU A 353 11.87 -13.09 19.05
CA GLU A 353 12.14 -11.78 19.65
C GLU A 353 10.87 -11.02 20.04
N MET A 354 9.75 -11.26 19.35
CA MET A 354 8.45 -10.62 19.62
C MET A 354 7.66 -11.29 20.75
N VAL A 355 7.97 -12.54 21.13
CA VAL A 355 7.23 -13.30 22.15
C VAL A 355 7.13 -12.56 23.50
N PRO A 356 8.20 -11.96 24.06
CA PRO A 356 8.11 -11.26 25.34
C PRO A 356 7.11 -10.10 25.31
N GLU A 357 7.06 -9.36 24.19
CA GLU A 357 6.14 -8.24 24.03
C GLU A 357 4.69 -8.73 23.82
N PHE A 358 4.49 -9.80 23.05
CA PHE A 358 3.19 -10.47 22.94
C PHE A 358 2.65 -10.90 24.32
N VAL A 359 3.48 -11.52 25.15
CA VAL A 359 3.09 -11.94 26.52
C VAL A 359 2.72 -10.72 27.37
N ARG A 360 3.49 -9.62 27.26
CA ARG A 360 3.18 -8.37 27.97
C ARG A 360 1.82 -7.82 27.53
N LEU A 361 1.58 -7.70 26.22
CA LEU A 361 0.34 -7.17 25.65
C LEU A 361 -0.88 -8.03 25.97
N TYR A 362 -0.72 -9.35 25.96
CA TYR A 362 -1.73 -10.29 26.41
C TYR A 362 -2.12 -10.03 27.87
N ALA A 363 -1.13 -9.92 28.75
CA ALA A 363 -1.32 -9.74 30.20
C ALA A 363 -1.89 -8.36 30.57
N THR A 364 -1.48 -7.29 29.88
CA THR A 364 -1.95 -5.93 30.16
C THR A 364 -3.29 -5.62 29.50
N GLY A 365 -3.62 -6.28 28.39
CA GLY A 365 -4.79 -5.96 27.57
C GLY A 365 -4.73 -4.61 26.87
N GLU A 366 -3.57 -3.94 26.84
CA GLU A 366 -3.37 -2.58 26.33
C GLU A 366 -3.83 -2.39 24.87
N ARG A 367 -3.75 -3.47 24.07
CA ARG A 367 -4.09 -3.46 22.64
C ARG A 367 -5.48 -4.03 22.33
N ARG A 368 -6.28 -4.38 23.34
CA ARG A 368 -7.62 -4.92 23.12
C ARG A 368 -8.54 -3.87 22.50
N SER A 369 -9.35 -4.30 21.54
CA SER A 369 -10.47 -3.46 21.08
C SER A 369 -11.52 -3.35 22.20
N PRO A 370 -12.40 -2.34 22.21
CA PRO A 370 -13.48 -2.25 23.20
C PRO A 370 -14.35 -3.52 23.26
N ALA A 371 -14.68 -4.10 22.10
CA ALA A 371 -15.42 -5.35 22.01
C ALA A 371 -14.64 -6.53 22.63
N THR A 372 -13.36 -6.68 22.29
CA THR A 372 -12.51 -7.74 22.84
C THR A 372 -12.31 -7.58 24.35
N ALA A 373 -12.21 -6.34 24.85
CA ALA A 373 -12.12 -6.05 26.28
C ALA A 373 -13.41 -6.46 27.01
N ALA A 374 -14.58 -6.18 26.44
CA ALA A 374 -15.86 -6.58 26.99
C ALA A 374 -16.01 -8.12 27.06
N VAL A 375 -15.65 -8.84 26.00
CA VAL A 375 -15.68 -10.32 25.98
C VAL A 375 -14.68 -10.89 26.99
N ALA A 376 -13.47 -10.34 27.09
CA ALA A 376 -12.49 -10.79 28.07
C ALA A 376 -12.96 -10.58 29.52
N GLN A 377 -13.67 -9.47 29.80
CA GLN A 377 -14.27 -9.23 31.10
C GLN A 377 -15.41 -10.21 31.40
N LEU A 378 -16.25 -10.50 30.40
CA LEU A 378 -17.32 -11.48 30.51
C LEU A 378 -16.78 -12.88 30.85
N MET A 379 -15.72 -13.32 30.17
CA MET A 379 -15.04 -14.58 30.47
C MET A 379 -14.38 -14.58 31.86
N ALA A 380 -13.76 -13.45 32.27
CA ALA A 380 -13.18 -13.29 33.61
C ALA A 380 -14.24 -13.36 34.72
N ASP A 381 -15.47 -12.94 34.43
CA ASP A 381 -16.62 -13.06 35.32
C ASP A 381 -17.23 -14.48 35.33
N GLY A 382 -16.64 -15.43 34.57
CA GLY A 382 -17.04 -16.84 34.52
C GLY A 382 -18.28 -17.10 33.66
N VAL A 383 -18.61 -16.17 32.76
CA VAL A 383 -19.73 -16.30 31.84
C VAL A 383 -19.23 -16.91 30.54
N ASP A 384 -19.96 -17.91 30.05
CA ASP A 384 -19.71 -18.50 28.74
C ASP A 384 -20.33 -17.61 27.65
N PRO A 385 -19.55 -17.01 26.74
CA PRO A 385 -20.08 -16.17 25.66
C PRO A 385 -20.95 -16.95 24.67
N ASP A 386 -20.82 -18.27 24.59
CA ASP A 386 -21.62 -19.14 23.72
C ASP A 386 -22.93 -19.61 24.39
N ASP A 387 -23.19 -19.23 25.65
CA ASP A 387 -24.46 -19.42 26.35
C ASP A 387 -25.30 -18.12 26.34
N PRO A 388 -26.33 -18.01 25.47
CA PRO A 388 -27.14 -16.80 25.35
C PRO A 388 -27.82 -16.39 26.66
N ALA A 389 -28.17 -17.36 27.53
CA ALA A 389 -28.84 -17.06 28.79
C ALA A 389 -27.87 -16.47 29.83
N ALA A 390 -26.63 -16.95 29.85
CA ALA A 390 -25.58 -16.43 30.72
C ALA A 390 -25.13 -15.02 30.26
N LEU A 391 -25.04 -14.81 28.94
CA LEU A 391 -24.75 -13.52 28.32
C LEU A 391 -25.81 -12.46 28.64
N ASP A 392 -27.09 -12.77 28.44
CA ASP A 392 -28.21 -11.86 28.73
C ASP A 392 -28.27 -11.49 30.22
N ALA A 393 -28.05 -12.47 31.12
CA ALA A 393 -28.02 -12.23 32.56
C ALA A 393 -26.86 -11.30 32.98
N TRP A 394 -25.69 -11.43 32.35
CA TRP A 394 -24.54 -10.58 32.60
C TRP A 394 -24.75 -9.16 32.07
N ILE A 395 -25.29 -9.01 30.85
CA ILE A 395 -25.64 -7.70 30.26
C ILE A 395 -26.64 -6.97 31.16
N ASP A 396 -27.65 -7.68 31.67
CA ASP A 396 -28.65 -7.12 32.57
C ASP A 396 -28.06 -6.69 33.93
N ALA A 397 -27.10 -7.45 34.46
CA ALA A 397 -26.40 -7.12 35.71
C ALA A 397 -25.41 -5.95 35.57
N ASN A 398 -24.79 -5.79 34.40
CA ASN A 398 -23.75 -4.79 34.13
C ASN A 398 -24.24 -3.57 33.33
N ARG A 399 -25.55 -3.48 33.05
CA ARG A 399 -26.20 -2.42 32.27
C ARG A 399 -25.84 -1.00 32.72
N HIS A 400 -25.66 -0.78 34.02
CA HIS A 400 -25.31 0.54 34.58
C HIS A 400 -23.85 0.94 34.38
N ARG A 401 -22.94 -0.01 34.13
CA ARG A 401 -21.51 0.25 33.85
C ARG A 401 -21.24 0.50 32.37
N LEU A 402 -22.10 -0.03 31.50
CA LEU A 402 -21.98 0.11 30.04
C LEU A 402 -22.49 1.45 29.50
N THR A 403 -23.22 2.23 30.31
CA THR A 403 -23.82 3.52 29.94
C THR A 403 -23.02 4.75 30.38
N ASP A 404 -21.92 4.58 31.12
CA ASP A 404 -21.13 5.68 31.71
C ASP A 404 -19.85 6.03 30.91
N ASP A 405 -19.57 5.35 29.79
CA ASP A 405 -18.41 5.59 28.90
C ASP A 405 -18.83 6.21 27.53
N ASP A 406 -19.54 7.34 27.56
CA ASP A 406 -19.77 8.21 26.38
C ASP A 406 -18.69 9.30 26.22
#